data_AF-B2TF67-F1
#
_entry.id   AF-B2TF67-F1
#
_cell.length_a   1.000
_cell.length_b   1.000
_cell.length_c   1.000
_cell.angle_alpha   90.00
_cell.angle_beta   90.00
_cell.angle_gamma   90.00
#
_symmetry.space_group_name_H-M   'P 1'
#
loop_
_entity.id
_entity.type
_entity.pdbx_description
1 polymer ?
#
loop_
_entity_poly.entity_id
_entity_poly.type
_entity_poly.pdbx_seq_one_letter_code
_entity_poly.pdbx_strand_id
1 'polypeptide(L)' 'MLKLFIGLGIPYLGVVGLLPWVASVDRFVLGVPFIYAWIFAWFILTSGCLMICWRVFDCRHDESHPQNS' A
#
# COMPACT_ATOMS: atom_id res chain seq x y z
N MET A 1 5.52 8.70 -13.02
CA MET A 1 6.39 7.61 -12.54
C MET A 1 7.03 7.89 -11.17
N LEU A 2 7.77 8.99 -10.96
CA LEU A 2 8.48 9.28 -9.68
C LEU A 2 7.57 9.33 -8.43
N LYS A 3 6.34 9.83 -8.60
CA LYS A 3 5.34 9.93 -7.52
C LYS A 3 4.84 8.56 -7.04
N LEU A 4 4.79 7.57 -7.93
CA LEU A 4 4.44 6.19 -7.59
C LEU A 4 5.55 5.54 -6.76
N PHE A 5 6.82 5.84 -7.08
CA PHE A 5 7.95 5.38 -6.26
C PHE A 5 7.93 5.95 -4.85
N ILE A 6 7.47 7.19 -4.66
CA ILE A 6 7.33 7.78 -3.32
C ILE A 6 6.09 7.18 -2.62
N GLY A 7 4.96 7.07 -3.33
CA GLY A 7 3.72 6.51 -2.80
C GLY A 7 3.77 5.02 -2.47
N LEU A 8 4.55 4.23 -3.20
CA LEU A 8 4.75 2.79 -3.01
C LEU A 8 6.04 2.47 -2.23
N GLY A 9 7.05 3.32 -2.31
CA GLY A 9 8.30 3.18 -1.57
C GLY A 9 8.09 3.37 -0.07
N ILE A 10 7.27 4.36 0.32
CA ILE A 10 6.91 4.59 1.73
C ILE A 10 6.22 3.36 2.36
N PRO A 11 5.15 2.80 1.78
CA PRO A 11 4.52 1.62 2.34
C PRO A 11 5.49 0.43 2.31
N TYR A 12 6.25 0.22 1.24
CA TYR A 12 7.23 -0.86 1.17
C TYR A 12 8.30 -0.79 2.28
N LEU A 13 8.89 0.39 2.50
CA LEU A 13 9.82 0.59 3.62
C LEU A 13 9.15 0.39 4.97
N GLY A 14 7.89 0.81 5.12
CA GLY A 14 7.09 0.53 6.31
C GLY A 14 6.90 -0.98 6.55
N VAL A 15 6.63 -1.78 5.50
CA VAL A 15 6.48 -3.24 5.62
C VAL A 15 7.76 -3.83 6.14
N VAL A 16 8.84 -3.59 5.40
CA VAL A 16 10.11 -4.29 5.58
C VAL A 16 10.79 -3.82 6.86
N GLY A 17 10.70 -2.53 7.19
CA GLY A 17 11.27 -1.96 8.40
C GLY A 17 10.57 -2.43 9.67
N LEU A 18 9.23 -2.56 9.67
CA LEU A 18 8.49 -3.07 10.82
C LEU A 18 8.39 -4.61 10.85
N LEU A 19 8.75 -5.30 9.76
CA LEU A 19 8.74 -6.77 9.66
C LEU A 19 9.53 -7.46 10.79
N PRO A 20 10.79 -7.10 11.10
CA PRO A 20 11.54 -7.73 12.19
C PRO A 20 10.92 -7.45 13.57
N TRP A 21 10.31 -6.27 13.75
CA TRP A 21 9.62 -5.94 15.00
C TRP A 21 8.35 -6.79 15.16
N VAL A 22 7.52 -6.87 14.12
CA VAL A 22 6.31 -7.72 14.11
C VAL A 22 6.65 -9.20 14.28
N ALA A 23 7.72 -9.67 13.64
CA ALA A 23 8.19 -11.05 13.78
C ALA A 23 8.72 -11.35 15.20
N SER A 24 9.26 -10.35 15.88
CA SER A 24 9.69 -10.47 17.28
C SER A 24 8.52 -10.41 18.27
N VAL A 25 7.34 -9.96 17.86
CA VAL A 25 6.15 -9.89 18.71
C VAL A 25 5.44 -11.24 18.67
N ASP A 26 5.72 -12.08 19.67
CA ASP A 26 5.05 -13.38 19.90
C ASP A 26 3.66 -13.18 20.55
N ARG A 27 2.85 -12.30 19.97
CA ARG A 27 1.49 -12.03 20.44
C ARG A 27 0.51 -12.85 19.62
N PHE A 28 -0.30 -13.64 20.31
CA PHE A 28 -1.42 -14.35 19.68
C PHE A 28 -2.69 -13.51 19.85
N VAL A 29 -3.32 -13.15 18.75
CA VAL A 29 -4.64 -12.51 18.74
C VAL A 29 -5.65 -13.61 18.49
N LEU A 30 -6.53 -13.89 19.45
CA LEU A 30 -7.56 -14.94 19.32
C LEU A 30 -6.99 -16.34 18.98
N GLY A 31 -5.75 -16.62 19.39
CA GLY A 31 -5.06 -17.89 19.10
C GLY A 31 -4.32 -17.94 17.76
N VAL A 32 -4.42 -16.89 16.92
CA VAL A 32 -3.62 -16.76 15.70
C VAL A 32 -2.44 -15.80 15.88
N PRO A 33 -1.26 -16.09 15.30
CA PRO A 33 -0.12 -15.20 15.34
C PRO A 33 -0.42 -13.79 14.81
N PHE A 34 0.07 -12.76 15.51
CA PHE A 34 -0.10 -11.35 15.15
C PHE A 34 0.38 -11.00 13.73
N ILE A 35 1.33 -11.78 13.19
CA ILE A 35 1.83 -11.61 11.82
C ILE A 35 0.71 -11.67 10.77
N TYR A 36 -0.35 -12.44 11.00
CA TYR A 36 -1.48 -12.51 10.07
C TYR A 36 -2.27 -11.20 10.05
N ALA A 37 -2.55 -10.62 11.22
CA ALA A 37 -3.22 -9.31 11.32
C ALA A 37 -2.39 -8.22 10.64
N TRP A 38 -1.07 -8.28 10.78
CA TRP A 38 -0.12 -7.39 10.10
C TRP A 38 -0.20 -7.53 8.57
N ILE A 39 -0.19 -8.76 8.03
CA ILE A 39 -0.34 -9.01 6.59
C ILE A 39 -1.68 -8.46 6.07
N PHE A 40 -2.78 -8.65 6.80
CA PHE A 40 -4.08 -8.07 6.44
C PHE A 40 -4.04 -6.53 6.42
N ALA A 41 -3.38 -5.89 7.41
CA ALA A 41 -3.19 -4.45 7.41
C ALA A 41 -2.41 -3.99 6.16
N TRP A 42 -1.37 -4.73 5.75
CA TRP A 42 -0.63 -4.45 4.51
C TRP A 42 -1.45 -4.62 3.25
N PHE A 43 -2.38 -5.57 3.24
CA PHE A 43 -3.29 -5.75 2.11
C PHE A 43 -4.20 -4.53 1.93
N ILE A 44 -4.79 -4.04 3.04
CA ILE A 44 -5.57 -2.80 3.04
C ILE A 44 -4.72 -1.61 2.62
N LEU A 45 -3.49 -1.52 3.14
CA LEU A 45 -2.59 -0.40 2.86
C LEU A 45 -2.13 -0.38 1.39
N THR A 46 -1.84 -1.55 0.82
CA THR A 46 -1.55 -1.70 -0.61
C THR A 46 -2.76 -1.33 -1.46
N SER A 47 -3.95 -1.84 -1.11
CA SER A 47 -5.20 -1.49 -1.78
C SER A 47 -5.49 0.01 -1.72
N GLY A 48 -5.32 0.62 -0.55
CA GLY A 48 -5.42 2.07 -0.35
C GLY A 48 -4.37 2.84 -1.16
N CYS A 49 -3.14 2.34 -1.25
CA CYS A 49 -2.10 2.94 -2.09
C CYS A 49 -2.51 2.91 -3.57
N LEU A 50 -3.03 1.79 -4.07
CA LEU A 50 -3.58 1.69 -5.43
C LEU A 50 -4.76 2.66 -5.64
N MET A 51 -5.66 2.77 -4.65
CA MET A 51 -6.79 3.71 -4.71
C MET A 51 -6.33 5.18 -4.70
N ILE A 52 -5.33 5.53 -3.89
CA ILE A 52 -4.73 6.88 -3.86
C ILE A 52 -4.00 7.14 -5.18
N CYS A 53 -3.22 6.17 -5.67
CA CYS A 53 -2.58 6.25 -6.98
C CYS A 53 -3.61 6.50 -8.07
N TRP A 54 -4.72 5.75 -8.07
CA TRP A 54 -5.83 5.95 -8.98
C TRP A 54 -6.43 7.35 -8.80
N ARG A 55 -6.86 7.78 -7.61
CA ARG A 55 -7.36 9.15 -7.36
C ARG A 55 -6.41 10.25 -7.83
N VAL A 56 -5.10 10.10 -7.63
CA VAL A 56 -4.10 11.12 -8.00
C VAL A 56 -3.77 11.12 -9.50
N PHE A 57 -3.80 9.95 -10.16
CA PHE A 57 -3.55 9.82 -11.60
C PHE A 57 -4.81 10.02 -12.44
N ASP A 58 -5.97 9.55 -12.00
CA ASP A 58 -7.28 9.67 -12.65
C ASP A 58 -7.72 11.14 -12.67
N CYS A 59 -7.49 11.90 -11.58
CA CYS A 59 -7.60 13.37 -11.59
C CYS A 59 -6.63 14.07 -12.56
N ARG A 60 -5.70 13.35 -13.20
CA ARG A 60 -4.75 13.87 -14.20
C ARG A 60 -4.86 13.20 -15.57
N HIS A 61 -5.66 12.14 -15.71
CA HIS A 61 -5.84 11.42 -16.97
C HIS A 61 -7.12 11.83 -17.71
N ASP A 62 -7.84 12.86 -17.22
CA ASP A 62 -8.90 13.50 -18.00
C ASP A 62 -8.32 14.43 -19.10
N GLU A 63 -7.00 14.63 -19.14
CA GLU A 63 -6.32 15.49 -20.12
C GLU A 63 -5.76 14.72 -21.34
N SER A 64 -5.93 13.38 -21.40
CA SER A 64 -5.28 12.58 -22.47
C SER A 64 -6.01 11.31 -22.91
N HIS A 65 -7.19 11.42 -23.53
CA HIS A 65 -7.56 10.60 -24.72
C HIS A 65 -8.62 11.32 -25.61
N PRO A 66 -8.58 11.18 -26.95
CA PRO A 66 -8.85 12.18 -27.97
C PRO A 66 -10.15 11.94 -28.75
N GLN A 67 -10.65 12.94 -29.49
CA GLN A 67 -11.58 12.71 -30.60
C GLN A 67 -11.19 13.51 -31.83
N ASN A 68 -11.13 12.78 -32.94
CA ASN A 68 -11.08 13.29 -34.29
C ASN A 68 -12.07 14.46 -34.49
N SER A 69 -11.64 15.51 -35.19
CA SER A 69 -12.34 16.11 -36.32
C SER A 69 -11.43 17.11 -37.02
#